data_AF-A0A496R7D6-F1
#
_entry.id   AF-A0A496R7D6-F1
#
_cell.length_a   1.000
_cell.length_b   1.000
_cell.length_c   1.000
_cell.angle_alpha   90.00
_cell.angle_beta   90.00
_cell.angle_gamma   90.00
#
_symmetry.space_group_name_H-M   'P 1'
#
loop_
_entity.id
_entity.type
_entity.pdbx_description
1 polymer ?
#
loop_
_entity_poly.entity_id
_entity_poly.type
_entity_poly.pdbx_seq_one_letter_code
_entity_poly.pdbx_strand_id
1 'polypeptide(L)'
;MTGQEAFMKYDDDSTLSLYLKEINKIPLLTRDQEDEISRKAITGDKAAQAKLIEANLRFVVNVAKKYQNQGLPLDDIISEGNIGLMNAIERFDPDKGYHFISYAVWWIRQAILKAIYEKSRMIRLPLNRANELVQIEKTRKAMLTEMGEDPSDAEIARLTGIKEIDVTDLQAISRDLVSLESPVYNERDSSNLGDFIEDSANVGPDEQALMLSLSEDIESILGTLTDKESDILRHRFGLGDRKPLSLKEIGDRYNLTKERIRQIEKKALDRLRHPSRSQLLKDYMAA
;
A
#
# COMPACT_ATOMS: atom_id res chain seq x y z
N MET A 1 27.63 -2.95 42.75
CA MET A 1 28.08 -2.44 41.44
C MET A 1 26.85 -1.96 40.71
N THR A 2 26.75 -0.65 40.58
CA THR A 2 25.56 0.14 40.27
C THR A 2 25.21 0.09 38.79
N GLY A 3 23.92 -0.12 38.48
CA GLY A 3 23.35 -0.19 37.14
C GLY A 3 23.27 1.16 36.42
N GLN A 4 24.42 1.83 36.30
CA GLN A 4 24.62 2.99 35.44
C GLN A 4 25.65 2.57 34.39
N GLU A 5 25.19 2.02 33.25
CA GLU A 5 25.92 2.03 31.97
C GLU A 5 25.16 1.18 30.94
N ALA A 6 24.21 1.82 30.26
CA ALA A 6 23.77 1.43 28.92
C ALA A 6 23.02 2.62 28.28
N PHE A 7 23.65 3.79 28.25
CA PHE A 7 23.23 4.87 27.37
C PHE A 7 23.87 4.61 25.99
N MET A 8 23.13 3.99 25.08
CA MET A 8 23.47 4.04 23.66
C MET A 8 23.43 5.51 23.21
N LYS A 9 24.52 5.95 22.56
CA LYS A 9 24.69 7.26 21.93
C LYS A 9 23.57 7.49 20.90
N TYR A 10 22.55 8.24 21.29
CA TYR A 10 21.81 9.05 20.32
C TYR A 10 22.68 10.26 19.98
N ASP A 11 22.68 10.72 18.73
CA ASP A 11 23.32 11.99 18.38
C ASP A 11 22.78 13.09 19.31
N ASP A 12 23.69 13.85 19.91
CA ASP A 12 23.39 14.82 20.98
C ASP A 12 22.49 15.98 20.46
N ASP A 13 22.39 16.14 19.14
CA ASP A 13 21.56 17.12 18.42
C ASP A 13 20.20 16.58 17.93
N SER A 14 19.84 15.33 18.23
CA SER A 14 18.55 14.78 17.82
C SER A 14 17.38 15.38 18.62
N THR A 15 16.26 15.65 17.94
CA THR A 15 14.98 16.10 18.54
C THR A 15 14.52 15.18 19.67
N LEU A 16 14.79 13.88 19.55
CA LEU A 16 14.50 12.88 20.57
C LEU A 16 15.36 13.07 21.83
N SER A 17 16.64 13.40 21.67
CA SER A 17 17.57 13.67 22.78
C SER A 17 17.10 14.87 23.60
N LEU A 18 16.62 15.94 22.94
CA LEU A 18 16.03 17.10 23.60
C LEU A 18 14.78 16.72 24.40
N TYR A 19 13.85 15.98 23.79
CA TYR A 19 12.64 15.48 24.47
C TYR A 19 12.99 14.66 25.72
N LEU A 20 13.93 13.71 25.60
CA LEU A 20 14.36 12.87 26.73
C LEU A 20 15.00 13.69 27.86
N LYS A 21 15.70 14.78 27.53
CA LYS A 21 16.30 15.69 28.52
C LYS A 21 15.24 16.51 29.25
N GLU A 22 14.20 16.95 28.55
CA GLU A 22 13.09 17.71 29.15
C GLU A 22 12.27 16.86 30.10
N ILE A 23 11.85 15.65 29.69
CA ILE A 23 11.03 14.79 30.55
C ILE A 23 11.77 14.33 31.82
N ASN A 24 13.11 14.28 31.80
CA ASN A 24 13.91 13.91 32.97
C ASN A 24 13.97 15.03 34.03
N LYS A 25 13.69 16.28 33.66
CA LYS A 25 13.61 17.40 34.62
C LYS A 25 12.30 17.41 35.40
N ILE A 26 11.28 16.70 34.92
CA ILE A 26 9.95 16.66 35.53
C ILE A 26 10.01 15.81 36.81
N PRO A 27 9.60 16.35 37.97
CA PRO A 27 9.61 15.61 39.22
C PRO A 27 8.57 14.48 39.20
N LEU A 28 8.92 13.35 39.81
CA LEU A 28 7.98 12.26 40.03
C LEU A 28 6.97 12.65 41.10
N LEU A 29 5.71 12.26 40.92
CA LEU A 29 4.66 12.46 41.91
C LEU A 29 4.81 11.47 43.07
N THR A 30 4.53 11.92 44.28
CA THR A 30 4.31 11.02 45.41
C THR A 30 2.91 10.38 45.31
N ARG A 31 2.67 9.30 46.05
CA ARG A 31 1.37 8.61 46.04
C ARG A 31 0.20 9.55 46.40
N ASP A 32 0.36 10.35 47.45
CA ASP A 32 -0.68 11.28 47.87
C ASP A 32 -0.97 12.36 46.80
N GLN A 33 0.08 12.82 46.10
CA GLN A 33 -0.05 13.76 45.00
C GLN A 33 -0.71 13.11 43.77
N GLU A 34 -0.36 11.86 43.47
CA GLU A 34 -0.96 11.06 42.39
C GLU A 34 -2.48 10.95 42.62
N ASP A 35 -2.92 10.62 43.84
CA ASP A 35 -4.34 10.50 44.18
C ASP A 35 -5.07 11.85 44.06
N GLU A 36 -4.50 12.93 44.60
CA GLU A 36 -5.10 14.28 44.54
C GLU A 36 -5.23 14.78 43.09
N ILE A 37 -4.16 14.64 42.30
CA ILE A 37 -4.12 15.07 40.91
C ILE A 37 -5.05 14.21 40.06
N SER A 38 -5.10 12.89 40.29
CA SER A 38 -5.96 11.99 39.52
C SER A 38 -7.44 12.31 39.74
N ARG A 39 -7.85 12.61 40.99
CA ARG A 39 -9.22 13.06 41.28
C ARG A 39 -9.58 14.33 40.53
N LYS A 40 -8.69 15.33 40.51
CA LYS A 40 -8.88 16.59 39.77
C LYS A 40 -8.91 16.36 38.25
N ALA A 41 -8.03 15.50 37.74
CA ALA A 41 -7.94 15.17 36.32
C ALA A 41 -9.24 14.55 35.78
N ILE A 42 -9.92 13.71 36.58
CA ILE A 42 -11.20 13.08 36.20
C ILE A 42 -12.36 14.07 36.22
N THR A 43 -12.32 15.08 37.11
CA THR A 43 -13.30 16.17 37.10
C THR A 43 -13.16 17.13 35.91
N GLY A 44 -12.21 16.86 35.00
CA GLY A 44 -11.98 17.64 33.78
C GLY A 44 -10.99 18.81 33.95
N ASP A 45 -10.25 18.86 35.06
CA ASP A 45 -9.20 19.86 35.25
C ASP A 45 -8.02 19.59 34.30
N LYS A 46 -7.89 20.41 33.27
CA LYS A 46 -6.83 20.33 32.26
C LYS A 46 -5.43 20.49 32.85
N ALA A 47 -5.27 21.30 33.90
CA ALA A 47 -3.96 21.50 34.52
C ALA A 47 -3.54 20.24 35.30
N ALA A 48 -4.49 19.59 35.98
CA ALA A 48 -4.25 18.32 36.64
C ALA A 48 -3.95 17.19 35.64
N GLN A 49 -4.69 17.13 34.53
CA GLN A 49 -4.41 16.17 33.45
C GLN A 49 -3.01 16.35 32.87
N ALA A 50 -2.63 17.57 32.51
CA ALA A 50 -1.29 17.87 31.98
C ALA A 50 -0.20 17.44 32.97
N LYS A 51 -0.34 17.79 34.25
CA LYS A 51 0.61 17.42 35.30
C LYS A 51 0.71 15.89 35.49
N LEU A 52 -0.40 15.18 35.39
CA LEU A 52 -0.43 13.71 35.47
C LEU A 52 0.23 13.06 34.25
N ILE A 53 0.03 13.62 33.04
CA ILE A 53 0.70 13.17 31.81
C ILE A 53 2.21 13.36 31.95
N GLU A 54 2.64 14.59 32.24
CA GLU A 54 4.04 15.00 32.36
C GLU A 54 4.83 14.12 33.32
N ALA A 55 4.27 13.85 34.51
CA ALA A 55 4.89 13.00 35.52
C ALA A 55 5.14 11.56 35.05
N ASN A 56 4.36 11.07 34.07
CA ASN A 56 4.37 9.69 33.60
C ASN A 56 5.02 9.50 32.22
N LEU A 57 5.48 10.57 31.54
CA LEU A 57 6.14 10.47 30.22
C LEU A 57 7.37 9.55 30.25
N ARG A 58 8.15 9.59 31.34
CA ARG A 58 9.33 8.71 31.52
C ARG A 58 8.95 7.23 31.54
N PHE A 59 7.78 6.89 32.09
CA PHE A 59 7.26 5.53 32.09
C PHE A 59 6.89 5.08 30.68
N VAL A 60 6.23 5.93 29.89
CA VAL A 60 5.90 5.65 28.49
C VAL A 60 7.15 5.30 27.69
N VAL A 61 8.22 6.10 27.84
CA VAL A 61 9.51 5.83 27.17
C VAL A 61 10.07 4.45 27.55
N ASN A 62 10.00 4.05 28.83
CA ASN A 62 10.45 2.73 29.27
C ASN A 62 9.65 1.60 28.60
N VAL A 63 8.33 1.76 28.49
CA VAL A 63 7.47 0.79 27.81
C VAL A 63 7.77 0.75 26.31
N ALA A 64 7.89 1.91 25.66
CA ALA A 64 8.16 2.07 24.23
C ALA A 64 9.50 1.43 23.80
N LYS A 65 10.55 1.55 24.62
CA LYS A 65 11.86 0.94 24.33
C LYS A 65 11.80 -0.57 24.07
N LYS A 66 10.83 -1.28 24.64
CA LYS A 66 10.65 -2.72 24.43
C LYS A 66 10.14 -3.08 23.03
N TYR A 67 9.58 -2.11 22.31
CA TYR A 67 9.00 -2.27 20.97
C TYR A 67 9.84 -1.59 19.88
N GLN A 68 11.09 -1.22 20.18
CA GLN A 68 12.04 -0.71 19.20
C GLN A 68 12.30 -1.73 18.09
N ASN A 69 12.69 -1.23 16.92
CA ASN A 69 13.05 -2.02 15.74
C ASN A 69 11.90 -2.88 15.17
N GLN A 70 10.65 -2.51 15.42
CA GLN A 70 9.46 -3.16 14.82
C GLN A 70 8.91 -2.41 13.59
N GLY A 71 9.78 -1.68 12.88
CA GLY A 71 9.42 -0.93 11.66
C GLY A 71 8.85 0.49 11.89
N LEU A 72 8.71 0.92 13.14
CA LEU A 72 8.31 2.29 13.48
C LEU A 72 9.45 3.00 14.27
N PRO A 73 9.79 4.25 13.96
CA PRO A 73 10.75 5.05 14.73
C PRO A 73 10.39 5.15 16.22
N LEU A 74 11.38 5.28 17.10
CA LEU A 74 11.13 5.29 18.55
C LEU A 74 10.29 6.50 18.99
N ASP A 75 10.54 7.67 18.41
CA ASP A 75 9.79 8.91 18.62
C ASP A 75 8.31 8.75 18.27
N ASP A 76 8.00 8.05 17.18
CA ASP A 76 6.63 7.70 16.80
C ASP A 76 6.00 6.71 17.81
N ILE A 77 6.74 5.68 18.22
CA ILE A 77 6.28 4.72 19.23
C ILE A 77 5.98 5.42 20.57
N ILE A 78 6.85 6.35 21.00
CA ILE A 78 6.66 7.13 22.22
C ILE A 78 5.41 8.01 22.08
N SER A 79 5.23 8.67 20.94
CA SER A 79 4.09 9.54 20.68
C SER A 79 2.76 8.78 20.76
N GLU A 80 2.69 7.58 20.18
CA GLU A 80 1.54 6.69 20.26
C GLU A 80 1.30 6.16 21.68
N GLY A 81 2.39 5.85 22.40
CA GLY A 81 2.32 5.52 23.82
C GLY A 81 1.77 6.67 24.67
N ASN A 82 2.12 7.92 24.36
CA ASN A 82 1.60 9.11 25.03
C ASN A 82 0.09 9.29 24.75
N ILE A 83 -0.37 8.98 23.53
CA ILE A 83 -1.81 8.93 23.21
C ILE A 83 -2.51 7.85 24.04
N GLY A 84 -1.90 6.67 24.19
CA GLY A 84 -2.39 5.61 25.08
C GLY A 84 -2.47 6.06 26.54
N LEU A 85 -1.47 6.79 27.03
CA LEU A 85 -1.46 7.37 28.37
C LEU A 85 -2.63 8.35 28.59
N MET A 86 -2.89 9.25 27.64
CA MET A 86 -4.00 10.19 27.71
C MET A 86 -5.35 9.47 27.80
N ASN A 87 -5.55 8.44 26.97
CA ASN A 87 -6.76 7.62 27.01
C ASN A 87 -6.93 6.88 28.36
N ALA A 88 -5.83 6.51 29.01
CA ALA A 88 -5.88 5.88 30.32
C ALA A 88 -6.38 6.85 31.40
N ILE A 89 -6.00 8.13 31.33
CA ILE A 89 -6.41 9.15 32.32
C ILE A 89 -7.92 9.34 32.30
N GLU A 90 -8.53 9.37 31.11
CA GLU A 90 -9.98 9.55 30.96
C GLU A 90 -10.81 8.43 31.60
N ARG A 91 -10.22 7.24 31.77
CA ARG A 91 -10.90 6.01 32.22
C ARG A 91 -10.40 5.49 33.56
N PHE A 92 -9.42 6.16 34.16
CA PHE A 92 -8.85 5.76 35.44
C PHE A 92 -9.81 6.06 36.58
N ASP A 93 -9.80 5.20 37.60
CA ASP A 93 -10.62 5.33 38.80
C ASP A 93 -9.72 5.26 40.05
N PRO A 94 -9.47 6.40 40.73
CA PRO A 94 -8.62 6.47 41.92
C PRO A 94 -9.22 5.74 43.12
N ASP A 95 -10.54 5.55 43.16
CA ASP A 95 -11.21 4.92 44.31
C ASP A 95 -10.95 3.40 44.36
N LYS A 96 -10.40 2.82 43.28
CA LYS A 96 -9.98 1.40 43.23
C LYS A 96 -8.67 1.12 43.97
N GLY A 97 -7.92 2.14 44.40
CA GLY A 97 -6.75 1.99 45.28
C GLY A 97 -5.48 1.40 44.63
N TYR A 98 -5.44 1.28 43.30
CA TYR A 98 -4.25 0.90 42.55
C TYR A 98 -3.55 2.12 41.96
N HIS A 99 -2.22 2.04 41.78
CA HIS A 99 -1.45 3.10 41.12
C HIS A 99 -1.92 3.34 39.69
N PHE A 100 -1.88 4.59 39.23
CA PHE A 100 -2.30 4.97 37.89
C PHE A 100 -1.50 4.21 36.82
N ILE A 101 -0.18 4.08 37.04
CA ILE A 101 0.73 3.36 36.14
C ILE A 101 0.30 1.89 35.93
N SER A 102 -0.22 1.24 36.97
CA SER A 102 -0.69 -0.16 36.89
C SER A 102 -1.87 -0.31 35.92
N TYR A 103 -2.72 0.71 35.81
CA TYR A 103 -3.80 0.77 34.85
C TYR A 103 -3.32 1.23 33.46
N ALA A 104 -2.52 2.30 33.43
CA ALA A 104 -2.08 2.96 32.19
C ALA A 104 -1.21 2.06 31.31
N VAL A 105 -0.45 1.12 31.89
CA VAL A 105 0.44 0.24 31.11
C VAL A 105 -0.29 -0.56 30.03
N TRP A 106 -1.55 -0.95 30.27
CA TRP A 106 -2.36 -1.68 29.30
C TRP A 106 -2.74 -0.79 28.11
N TRP A 107 -3.19 0.43 28.38
CA TRP A 107 -3.53 1.42 27.36
C TRP A 107 -2.34 1.87 26.53
N ILE A 108 -1.19 2.10 27.17
CA ILE A 108 0.07 2.43 26.50
C ILE A 108 0.47 1.29 25.56
N ARG A 109 0.47 0.04 26.05
CA ARG A 109 0.83 -1.13 25.22
C ARG A 109 -0.13 -1.32 24.06
N GLN A 110 -1.45 -1.19 24.31
CA GLN A 110 -2.45 -1.32 23.27
C GLN A 110 -2.25 -0.27 22.16
N ALA A 111 -2.02 0.99 22.53
CA ALA A 111 -1.81 2.08 21.57
C ALA A 111 -0.55 1.85 20.75
N ILE A 112 0.57 1.50 21.40
CA ILE A 112 1.83 1.16 20.74
C ILE A 112 1.65 0.00 19.76
N LEU A 113 1.08 -1.12 20.22
CA LEU A 113 0.87 -2.30 19.37
C LEU A 113 -0.03 -1.97 18.19
N LYS A 114 -1.14 -1.26 18.43
CA LYS A 114 -2.03 -0.81 17.35
C LYS A 114 -1.28 0.02 16.32
N ALA A 115 -0.48 0.99 16.76
CA ALA A 115 0.29 1.84 15.86
C ALA A 115 1.32 1.04 15.06
N ILE A 116 2.02 0.10 15.69
CA ILE A 116 2.95 -0.80 15.00
C ILE A 116 2.21 -1.59 13.92
N TYR A 117 1.09 -2.23 14.24
CA TYR A 117 0.32 -2.99 13.24
C TYR A 117 -0.22 -2.13 12.09
N GLU A 118 -0.58 -0.87 12.36
CA GLU A 118 -1.22 0.01 11.39
C GLU A 118 -0.24 0.85 10.56
N LYS A 119 0.94 1.15 11.09
CA LYS A 119 1.88 2.15 10.54
C LYS A 119 3.30 1.63 10.27
N SER A 120 3.70 0.46 10.79
CA SER A 120 5.08 -0.02 10.62
C SER A 120 5.41 -0.48 9.20
N ARG A 121 4.38 -0.79 8.39
CA ARG A 121 4.53 -1.29 7.04
C ARG A 121 4.09 -0.24 6.03
N MET A 122 4.85 -0.13 4.94
CA MET A 122 4.52 0.74 3.81
C MET A 122 3.20 0.31 3.15
N ILE A 123 2.95 -1.01 3.04
CA ILE A 123 1.67 -1.57 2.62
C ILE A 123 0.90 -1.98 3.87
N ARG A 124 -0.19 -1.27 4.17
CA ARG A 124 -1.02 -1.49 5.36
C ARG A 124 -1.75 -2.83 5.26
N LEU A 125 -1.67 -3.62 6.33
CA LEU A 125 -2.46 -4.84 6.51
C LEU A 125 -3.60 -4.63 7.52
N PRO A 126 -4.77 -5.27 7.30
CA PRO A 126 -5.80 -5.36 8.33
C PRO A 126 -5.27 -6.08 9.58
N LEU A 127 -5.77 -5.70 10.76
CA LEU A 127 -5.29 -6.21 12.05
C LEU A 127 -5.31 -7.75 12.14
N ASN A 128 -6.35 -8.40 11.62
CA ASN A 128 -6.48 -9.85 11.64
C ASN A 128 -5.34 -10.52 10.83
N ARG A 129 -5.04 -9.98 9.64
CA ARG A 129 -3.97 -10.48 8.76
C ARG A 129 -2.59 -10.22 9.36
N ALA A 130 -2.40 -9.07 10.00
CA ALA A 130 -1.15 -8.76 10.69
C ALA A 130 -0.90 -9.71 11.89
N ASN A 131 -1.96 -10.04 12.64
CA ASN A 131 -1.87 -11.02 13.73
C ASN A 131 -1.55 -12.43 13.21
N GLU A 132 -2.20 -12.87 12.13
CA GLU A 132 -1.90 -14.14 11.45
C GLU A 132 -0.42 -14.19 11.04
N LEU A 133 0.11 -13.12 10.46
CA LEU A 133 1.53 -13.04 10.08
C LEU A 133 2.49 -13.15 11.28
N VAL A 134 2.20 -12.49 12.40
CA VAL A 134 3.01 -12.63 13.62
C VAL A 134 2.99 -14.06 14.16
N GLN A 135 1.85 -14.75 14.08
CA GLN A 135 1.77 -16.16 14.46
C GLN A 135 2.59 -17.05 13.50
N ILE A 136 2.54 -16.79 12.20
CA ILE A 136 3.35 -17.48 11.19
C ILE A 136 4.83 -17.30 11.48
N GLU A 137 5.31 -16.07 11.69
CA GLU A 137 6.72 -15.78 12.02
C GLU A 137 7.17 -16.44 13.33
N LYS A 138 6.32 -16.40 14.36
CA LYS A 138 6.60 -17.02 15.65
C LYS A 138 6.71 -18.55 15.53
N THR A 139 5.77 -19.18 14.84
CA THR A 139 5.77 -20.63 14.61
C THR A 139 6.97 -21.04 13.75
N ARG A 140 7.27 -20.30 12.68
CA ARG A 140 8.45 -20.53 11.84
C ARG A 140 9.73 -20.48 12.66
N LYS A 141 9.92 -19.45 13.49
CA LYS A 141 11.09 -19.32 14.36
C LYS A 141 11.19 -20.44 15.40
N ALA A 142 10.06 -20.87 15.97
CA ALA A 142 10.02 -21.99 16.91
C ALA A 142 10.45 -23.30 16.23
N MET A 143 9.88 -23.61 15.06
CA MET A 143 10.24 -24.80 14.28
C MET A 143 11.69 -24.80 13.82
N LEU A 144 12.20 -23.65 13.35
CA LEU A 144 13.61 -23.52 12.97
C LEU A 144 14.54 -23.81 14.15
N THR A 145 14.13 -23.44 15.37
CA THR A 145 14.90 -23.70 16.60
C THR A 145 14.85 -25.18 16.99
N GLU A 146 13.69 -25.84 16.82
CA GLU A 146 13.48 -27.24 17.22
C GLU A 146 14.02 -28.25 16.19
N MET A 147 13.83 -27.99 14.90
CA MET A 147 14.12 -28.93 13.81
C MET A 147 15.39 -28.58 13.02
N GLY A 148 15.90 -27.35 13.16
CA GLY A 148 17.11 -26.88 12.46
C GLY A 148 16.93 -26.61 10.96
N GLU A 149 15.72 -26.85 10.42
CA GLU A 149 15.36 -26.60 9.03
C GLU A 149 14.18 -25.62 8.94
N ASP A 150 14.08 -24.91 7.81
CA ASP A 150 12.99 -23.95 7.57
C ASP A 150 11.69 -24.71 7.24
N PRO A 151 10.61 -24.54 8.01
CA PRO A 151 9.39 -25.31 7.83
C PRO A 151 8.67 -24.96 6.53
N SER A 152 7.99 -25.95 5.96
CA SER A 152 7.11 -25.76 4.80
C SER A 152 5.82 -25.02 5.17
N ASP A 153 5.22 -24.34 4.20
CA ASP A 153 3.96 -23.61 4.39
C ASP A 153 2.83 -24.52 4.88
N ALA A 154 2.78 -25.76 4.40
CA ALA A 154 1.83 -26.78 4.84
C ALA A 154 1.98 -27.13 6.34
N GLU A 155 3.22 -27.19 6.84
CA GLU A 155 3.49 -27.48 8.24
C GLU A 155 3.11 -26.32 9.16
N ILE A 156 3.43 -25.08 8.73
CA ILE A 156 3.03 -23.87 9.44
C ILE A 156 1.50 -23.78 9.48
N ALA A 157 0.82 -24.03 8.36
CA ALA A 157 -0.64 -24.04 8.25
C ALA A 157 -1.28 -25.03 9.23
N ARG A 158 -0.74 -26.26 9.29
CA ARG A 158 -1.22 -27.31 10.21
C ARG A 158 -1.11 -26.90 11.68
N LEU A 159 -0.02 -26.22 12.08
CA LEU A 159 0.20 -25.82 13.47
C LEU A 159 -0.57 -24.56 13.86
N THR A 160 -0.69 -23.60 12.93
CA THR A 160 -1.36 -22.31 13.18
C THR A 160 -2.88 -22.39 12.97
N GLY A 161 -3.37 -23.39 12.24
CA GLY A 161 -4.77 -23.50 11.82
C GLY A 161 -5.15 -22.52 10.69
N ILE A 162 -4.17 -21.86 10.09
CA ILE A 162 -4.35 -20.95 8.94
C ILE A 162 -4.35 -21.80 7.67
N LYS A 163 -5.11 -21.40 6.64
CA LYS A 163 -5.10 -22.13 5.36
C LYS A 163 -3.73 -21.98 4.70
N GLU A 164 -3.23 -23.06 4.09
CA GLU A 164 -1.92 -23.05 3.40
C GLU A 164 -1.80 -21.92 2.38
N ILE A 165 -2.85 -21.67 1.59
CA ILE A 165 -2.85 -20.56 0.63
C ILE A 165 -2.72 -19.19 1.30
N ASP A 166 -3.40 -18.99 2.44
CA ASP A 166 -3.31 -17.73 3.19
C ASP A 166 -1.90 -17.58 3.81
N VAL A 167 -1.24 -18.68 4.20
CA VAL A 167 0.15 -18.66 4.67
C VAL A 167 1.10 -18.23 3.56
N THR A 168 0.99 -18.83 2.37
CA THR A 168 1.83 -18.48 1.21
C THR A 168 1.62 -17.01 0.80
N ASP A 169 0.37 -16.55 0.73
CA ASP A 169 0.04 -15.16 0.38
C ASP A 169 0.59 -14.17 1.42
N LEU A 170 0.39 -14.45 2.72
CA LEU A 170 0.90 -13.58 3.79
C LEU A 170 2.42 -13.50 3.81
N GLN A 171 3.11 -14.61 3.52
CA GLN A 171 4.56 -14.61 3.40
C GLN A 171 5.06 -13.87 2.16
N ALA A 172 4.33 -13.96 1.05
CA ALA A 172 4.65 -13.19 -0.15
C ALA A 172 4.53 -11.69 0.12
N ILE A 173 3.50 -11.27 0.85
CA ILE A 173 3.28 -9.87 1.25
C ILE A 173 4.29 -9.41 2.31
N SER A 174 4.78 -10.32 3.16
CA SER A 174 5.74 -9.96 4.22
C SER A 174 7.16 -9.72 3.72
N ARG A 175 7.45 -9.95 2.44
CA ARG A 175 8.77 -9.72 1.85
C ARG A 175 9.16 -8.25 1.96
N ASP A 176 10.44 -8.01 2.20
CA ASP A 176 10.99 -6.67 2.26
C ASP A 176 10.81 -5.96 0.91
N LEU A 177 10.33 -4.73 0.97
CA LEU A 177 10.21 -3.88 -0.21
C LEU A 177 11.57 -3.28 -0.55
N VAL A 178 11.91 -3.30 -1.84
CA VAL A 178 13.16 -2.72 -2.35
C VAL A 178 12.84 -1.39 -3.02
N SER A 179 13.65 -0.37 -2.76
CA SER A 179 13.51 0.93 -3.44
C SER A 179 13.85 0.79 -4.92
N LEU A 180 13.07 1.42 -5.79
CA LEU A 180 13.40 1.54 -7.21
C LEU A 180 14.60 2.44 -7.47
N GLU A 181 14.94 3.30 -6.53
CA GLU A 181 16.13 4.16 -6.57
C GLU A 181 17.38 3.45 -6.00
N SER A 182 17.26 2.19 -5.58
CA SER A 182 18.42 1.43 -5.15
C SER A 182 19.36 1.23 -6.35
N PRO A 183 20.66 1.59 -6.25
CA PRO A 183 21.62 1.36 -7.31
C PRO A 183 21.83 -0.16 -7.48
N VAL A 184 21.90 -0.63 -8.72
CA VAL A 184 22.14 -2.06 -9.00
C VAL A 184 23.61 -2.43 -8.83
N TYR A 185 24.52 -1.49 -9.09
CA TYR A 185 25.98 -1.68 -8.98
C TYR A 185 26.61 -0.60 -8.10
N ASN A 186 27.78 -0.86 -7.51
CA ASN A 186 28.45 0.08 -6.61
C ASN A 186 29.27 1.18 -7.34
N GLU A 187 29.00 1.43 -8.63
CA GLU A 187 29.70 2.42 -9.44
C GLU A 187 28.96 3.76 -9.45
N ARG A 188 29.71 4.86 -9.63
CA ARG A 188 29.22 6.25 -9.46
C ARG A 188 28.16 6.70 -10.46
N ASP A 189 27.89 5.91 -11.51
CA ASP A 189 26.84 6.15 -12.51
C ASP A 189 26.01 4.88 -12.77
N SER A 190 25.85 4.04 -11.74
CA SER A 190 25.08 2.80 -11.85
C SER A 190 23.60 3.08 -12.08
N SER A 191 22.99 2.33 -13.00
CA SER A 191 21.54 2.32 -13.19
C SER A 191 20.83 1.93 -11.91
N ASN A 192 19.68 2.54 -11.69
CA ASN A 192 18.81 2.22 -10.58
C ASN A 192 17.96 1.00 -10.93
N LEU A 193 17.43 0.31 -9.91
CA LEU A 193 16.54 -0.84 -10.13
C LEU A 193 15.32 -0.48 -10.99
N GLY A 194 14.79 0.74 -10.83
CA GLY A 194 13.66 1.24 -11.60
C GLY A 194 13.89 1.31 -13.11
N ASP A 195 15.13 1.50 -13.55
CA ASP A 195 15.48 1.61 -14.98
C ASP A 195 15.30 0.29 -15.74
N PHE A 196 15.18 -0.84 -15.01
CA PHE A 196 14.99 -2.18 -15.58
C PHE A 196 13.53 -2.63 -15.60
N ILE A 197 12.60 -1.80 -15.12
CA ILE A 197 11.18 -2.13 -15.12
C ILE A 197 10.58 -1.72 -16.45
N GLU A 198 10.07 -2.70 -17.19
CA GLU A 198 9.36 -2.48 -18.44
C GLU A 198 8.02 -1.76 -18.20
N ASP A 199 7.75 -0.72 -18.98
CA ASP A 199 6.45 -0.06 -19.02
C ASP A 199 5.50 -0.85 -19.92
N SER A 200 4.58 -1.58 -19.30
CA SER A 200 3.53 -2.33 -19.99
C SER A 200 2.23 -1.54 -20.22
N ALA A 201 2.13 -0.33 -19.67
CA ALA A 201 0.94 0.50 -19.80
C ALA A 201 0.96 1.34 -21.08
N ASN A 202 2.15 1.70 -21.56
CA ASN A 202 2.32 2.48 -22.77
C ASN A 202 2.67 1.60 -23.98
N VAL A 203 2.05 1.94 -25.10
CA VAL A 203 2.37 1.37 -26.41
C VAL A 203 3.69 1.94 -26.89
N GLY A 204 4.60 1.09 -27.37
CA GLY A 204 5.89 1.51 -27.90
C GLY A 204 5.75 2.50 -29.07
N PRO A 205 6.73 3.40 -29.28
CA PRO A 205 6.66 4.40 -30.37
C PRO A 205 6.63 3.76 -31.76
N ASP A 206 7.23 2.58 -31.90
CA ASP A 206 7.19 1.72 -33.07
C ASP A 206 5.77 1.20 -33.37
N GLU A 207 5.10 0.65 -32.35
CA GLU A 207 3.71 0.19 -32.48
C GLU A 207 2.75 1.35 -32.73
N GLN A 208 2.97 2.51 -32.09
CA GLN A 208 2.21 3.73 -32.38
C GLN A 208 2.38 4.20 -33.83
N ALA A 209 3.62 4.23 -34.34
CA ALA A 209 3.89 4.60 -35.73
C ALA A 209 3.28 3.61 -36.73
N LEU A 210 3.29 2.31 -36.40
CA LEU A 210 2.64 1.28 -37.19
C LEU A 210 1.11 1.48 -37.23
N MET A 211 0.48 1.76 -36.09
CA MET A 211 -0.96 2.03 -36.02
C MET A 211 -1.37 3.28 -36.80
N LEU A 212 -0.57 4.35 -36.74
CA LEU A 212 -0.79 5.57 -37.53
C LEU A 212 -0.70 5.27 -39.03
N SER A 213 0.35 4.56 -39.45
CA SER A 213 0.54 4.18 -40.86
C SER A 213 -0.62 3.31 -41.36
N LEU A 214 -1.04 2.32 -40.57
CA LEU A 214 -2.20 1.48 -40.86
C LEU A 214 -3.49 2.30 -41.02
N SER A 215 -3.70 3.29 -40.14
CA SER A 215 -4.87 4.17 -40.21
C SER A 215 -4.89 5.02 -41.49
N GLU A 216 -3.74 5.59 -41.86
CA GLU A 216 -3.59 6.36 -43.11
C GLU A 216 -3.83 5.51 -44.35
N ASP A 217 -3.28 4.30 -44.39
CA ASP A 217 -3.46 3.35 -45.49
C ASP A 217 -4.90 2.86 -45.62
N ILE A 218 -5.58 2.59 -44.49
CA ILE A 218 -7.01 2.27 -44.47
C ILE A 218 -7.82 3.44 -45.06
N GLU A 219 -7.53 4.68 -44.65
CA GLU A 219 -8.26 5.85 -45.11
C GLU A 219 -8.03 6.12 -46.61
N SER A 220 -6.79 5.96 -47.08
CA SER A 220 -6.43 6.01 -48.51
C SER A 220 -7.22 5.01 -49.35
N ILE A 221 -7.32 3.76 -48.87
CA ILE A 221 -8.07 2.70 -49.55
C ILE A 221 -9.57 2.97 -49.54
N LEU A 222 -10.13 3.42 -48.41
CA LEU A 222 -11.53 3.81 -48.30
C LEU A 222 -11.87 4.97 -49.24
N GLY A 223 -10.93 5.89 -49.48
CA GLY A 223 -11.06 6.97 -50.46
C GLY A 223 -11.22 6.49 -51.92
N THR A 224 -10.84 5.24 -52.23
CA THR A 224 -11.04 4.65 -53.57
C THR A 224 -12.45 4.06 -53.80
N LEU A 225 -13.26 4.00 -52.75
CA LEU A 225 -14.67 3.58 -52.82
C LEU A 225 -15.57 4.80 -53.08
N THR A 226 -16.84 4.55 -53.39
CA THR A 226 -17.81 5.65 -53.44
C THR A 226 -18.05 6.23 -52.05
N ASP A 227 -18.36 7.53 -51.94
CA ASP A 227 -18.60 8.22 -50.65
C ASP A 227 -19.59 7.46 -49.75
N LYS A 228 -20.64 6.89 -50.36
CA LYS A 228 -21.66 6.12 -49.65
C LYS A 228 -21.12 4.78 -49.14
N GLU A 229 -20.27 4.10 -49.89
CA GLU A 229 -19.65 2.83 -49.47
C GLU A 229 -18.61 3.06 -48.37
N SER A 230 -17.75 4.08 -48.51
CA SER A 230 -16.74 4.39 -47.50
C SER A 230 -17.36 4.82 -46.18
N ASP A 231 -18.38 5.68 -46.20
CA ASP A 231 -19.04 6.15 -44.98
C ASP A 231 -19.83 5.04 -44.26
N ILE A 232 -20.46 4.13 -44.99
CA ILE A 232 -21.09 2.93 -44.41
C ILE A 232 -20.04 2.05 -43.71
N LEU A 233 -18.87 1.83 -44.32
CA LEU A 233 -17.80 1.04 -43.71
C LEU A 233 -17.19 1.72 -42.48
N ARG A 234 -16.96 3.05 -42.52
CA ARG A 234 -16.49 3.81 -41.36
C ARG A 234 -17.44 3.68 -40.17
N HIS A 235 -18.75 3.79 -40.41
CA HIS A 235 -19.76 3.58 -39.37
C HIS A 235 -19.87 2.13 -38.90
N ARG A 236 -19.74 1.17 -39.80
CA ARG A 236 -19.87 -0.25 -39.48
C ARG A 236 -18.77 -0.74 -38.55
N PHE A 237 -17.53 -0.34 -38.84
CA PHE A 237 -16.33 -0.79 -38.11
C PHE A 237 -15.81 0.22 -37.09
N GLY A 238 -16.36 1.44 -37.05
CA GLY A 238 -15.94 2.47 -36.11
C GLY A 238 -14.58 3.09 -36.46
N LEU A 239 -14.30 3.29 -37.75
CA LEU A 239 -13.03 3.84 -38.23
C LEU A 239 -13.03 5.38 -38.12
N GLY A 240 -11.88 5.96 -37.77
CA GLY A 240 -11.68 7.41 -37.63
C GLY A 240 -12.46 8.02 -36.46
N ASP A 241 -12.25 7.49 -35.25
CA ASP A 241 -12.90 7.91 -33.98
C ASP A 241 -14.42 7.75 -33.94
N ARG A 242 -14.98 6.87 -34.77
CA ARG A 242 -16.42 6.60 -34.80
C ARG A 242 -16.78 5.43 -33.92
N LYS A 243 -17.97 5.46 -33.30
CA LYS A 243 -18.54 4.26 -32.67
C LYS A 243 -19.03 3.29 -33.75
N PRO A 244 -18.76 1.98 -33.60
CA PRO A 244 -19.30 0.97 -34.51
C PRO A 244 -20.83 0.90 -34.37
N LEU A 245 -21.52 0.89 -35.51
CA LEU A 245 -22.98 0.82 -35.61
C LEU A 245 -23.43 -0.51 -36.21
N SER A 246 -24.64 -0.94 -35.83
CA SER A 246 -25.31 -2.09 -36.43
C SER A 246 -25.87 -1.76 -37.81
N LEU A 247 -26.09 -2.79 -38.64
CA LEU A 247 -26.68 -2.62 -39.98
C LEU A 247 -28.08 -1.97 -39.94
N LYS A 248 -28.81 -2.14 -38.83
CA LYS A 248 -30.12 -1.52 -38.64
C LYS A 248 -29.98 -0.02 -38.40
N GLU A 249 -29.11 0.39 -37.48
CA GLU A 249 -28.86 1.80 -37.16
C GLU A 249 -28.28 2.57 -38.35
N ILE A 250 -27.40 1.93 -39.13
CA ILE A 250 -26.90 2.51 -40.38
C ILE A 250 -28.05 2.63 -41.40
N GLY A 251 -28.93 1.63 -41.48
CA GLY A 251 -30.11 1.66 -42.35
C GLY A 251 -31.05 2.82 -42.03
N ASP A 252 -31.33 3.03 -40.75
CA ASP A 252 -32.17 4.13 -40.25
C ASP A 252 -31.57 5.49 -40.61
N ARG A 253 -30.24 5.66 -40.51
CA ARG A 253 -29.53 6.90 -40.88
C ARG A 253 -29.58 7.18 -42.39
N TYR A 254 -29.48 6.15 -43.21
CA TYR A 254 -29.44 6.27 -44.67
C TYR A 254 -30.81 6.13 -45.35
N ASN A 255 -31.88 5.97 -44.57
CA ASN A 255 -33.24 5.67 -45.02
C ASN A 255 -33.26 4.44 -45.97
N LEU A 256 -32.55 3.39 -45.59
CA LEU A 256 -32.42 2.13 -46.32
C LEU A 256 -32.78 0.94 -45.42
N THR A 257 -33.25 -0.14 -46.03
CA THR A 257 -33.47 -1.38 -45.29
C THR A 257 -32.15 -1.99 -44.81
N LYS A 258 -32.19 -2.71 -43.68
CA LYS A 258 -31.05 -3.49 -43.16
C LYS A 258 -30.39 -4.35 -44.23
N GLU A 259 -31.20 -5.05 -45.03
CA GLU A 259 -30.71 -5.91 -46.10
C GLU A 259 -30.02 -5.12 -47.21
N ARG A 260 -30.48 -3.90 -47.50
CA ARG A 260 -29.82 -3.04 -48.47
C ARG A 260 -28.45 -2.56 -47.98
N ILE A 261 -28.29 -2.22 -46.70
CA ILE A 261 -26.99 -1.89 -46.12
C ILE A 261 -26.04 -3.10 -46.19
N ARG A 262 -26.52 -4.30 -45.85
CA ARG A 262 -25.75 -5.54 -45.94
C ARG A 262 -25.23 -5.81 -47.36
N GLN A 263 -26.05 -5.55 -48.38
CA GLN A 263 -25.64 -5.68 -49.78
C GLN A 263 -24.54 -4.68 -50.16
N ILE A 264 -24.65 -3.43 -49.69
CA ILE A 264 -23.64 -2.38 -49.95
C ILE A 264 -22.32 -2.73 -49.24
N GLU A 265 -22.37 -3.13 -47.97
CA GLU A 265 -21.22 -3.59 -47.19
C GLU A 265 -20.49 -4.74 -47.90
N LYS A 266 -21.22 -5.80 -48.30
CA LYS A 266 -20.65 -6.94 -49.01
C LYS A 266 -19.96 -6.51 -50.31
N LYS A 267 -20.61 -5.65 -51.10
CA LYS A 267 -20.07 -5.15 -52.37
C LYS A 267 -18.82 -4.29 -52.17
N ALA A 268 -18.80 -3.47 -51.12
CA ALA A 268 -17.65 -2.66 -50.76
C ALA A 268 -16.48 -3.54 -50.31
N LEU A 269 -16.73 -4.53 -49.44
CA LEU A 269 -15.69 -5.50 -49.01
C LEU A 269 -15.14 -6.32 -50.18
N ASP A 270 -16.00 -6.78 -51.11
CA ASP A 270 -15.55 -7.50 -52.31
C ASP A 270 -14.66 -6.61 -53.20
N ARG A 271 -14.94 -5.29 -53.26
CA ARG A 271 -14.09 -4.32 -53.96
C ARG A 271 -12.75 -4.09 -53.26
N LEU A 272 -12.72 -4.11 -51.93
CA LEU A 272 -11.50 -3.98 -51.13
C LEU A 272 -10.61 -5.23 -51.21
N ARG A 273 -11.21 -6.42 -51.43
CA ARG A 273 -10.49 -7.68 -51.65
C ARG A 273 -9.70 -7.73 -52.96
N HIS A 274 -9.91 -6.79 -53.87
CA HIS A 274 -9.16 -6.77 -55.13
C HIS A 274 -7.65 -6.61 -54.85
N PRO A 275 -6.76 -7.35 -55.54
CA PRO A 275 -5.32 -7.34 -55.26
C PRO A 275 -4.70 -5.95 -55.20
N SER A 276 -5.10 -5.06 -56.11
CA SER A 276 -4.61 -3.67 -56.17
C SER A 276 -4.87 -2.83 -54.91
N ARG A 277 -5.86 -3.19 -54.09
CA ARG A 277 -6.20 -2.50 -52.82
C ARG A 277 -5.72 -3.31 -51.62
N SER A 278 -5.92 -4.62 -51.65
CA SER A 278 -5.55 -5.51 -50.54
C SER A 278 -4.04 -5.61 -50.32
N GLN A 279 -3.21 -5.38 -51.35
CA GLN A 279 -1.77 -5.56 -51.25
C GLN A 279 -1.13 -4.60 -50.24
N LEU A 280 -1.61 -3.36 -50.16
CA LEU A 280 -1.12 -2.33 -49.22
C LEU A 280 -1.35 -2.75 -47.76
N LEU A 281 -2.46 -3.44 -47.47
CA LEU A 281 -2.81 -3.87 -46.11
C LEU A 281 -2.22 -5.23 -45.71
N LYS A 282 -1.67 -6.00 -46.67
CA LYS A 282 -1.10 -7.32 -46.37
C LYS A 282 0.16 -7.24 -45.53
N ASP A 283 0.94 -6.18 -45.70
CA ASP A 283 2.21 -6.01 -44.99
C ASP A 283 1.98 -5.85 -43.48
N TYR A 284 0.83 -5.30 -43.07
CA TYR A 284 0.38 -5.21 -41.67
C TYR A 284 -0.15 -6.53 -41.08
N MET A 285 -0.37 -7.57 -41.90
CA MET A 285 -0.76 -8.91 -41.41
C MET A 285 0.43 -9.85 -41.21
N ALA A 286 1.60 -9.47 -41.74
CA ALA A 286 2.83 -10.25 -41.68
C ALA A 286 3.80 -9.79 -40.58
N ALA A 287 3.47 -8.69 -39.90
CA ALA A 287 4.07 -8.25 -38.63
C ALA A 287 3.21 -8.76 -37.47
#